data_AF-P35225-F1
#
_entry.id   AF-P35225-F1
#
_cell.length_a   1.000
_cell.length_b   1.000
_cell.length_c   1.000
_cell.angle_alpha   90.00
_cell.angle_beta   90.00
_cell.angle_gamma   90.00
#
_symmetry.space_group_name_H-M   'P 1'
#
loop_
_entity.id
_entity.type
_entity.pdbx_description
1 polymer ?
#
loop_
_entity_poly.entity_id
_entity_poly.type
_entity_poly.pdbx_seq_one_letter_code
_entity_poly.pdbx_strand_id
1 'polypeptide(L)'
;MHPLLNPLLLALGLMALLLTTVIALTCLGGFASPGPVPPSTALRELIEELVNITQNQKAPLCNGSMVWSINLTAGMYCAALESLINVSGCSAIEKTQRMLSGFCPHKVSAGQFSSLHVRDTKIEVAQFVKDLLLHLKKLFREGQFN
;
A
#
# COMPACT_ATOMS: atom_id res chain seq x y z
N MET A 1 -29.64 -61.15 5.01
CA MET A 1 -28.47 -60.66 5.78
C MET A 1 -28.70 -59.17 6.04
N HIS A 2 -29.18 -58.81 7.23
CA HIS A 2 -29.31 -57.40 7.60
C HIS A 2 -27.91 -56.88 7.96
N PRO A 3 -27.35 -55.89 7.23
CA PRO A 3 -26.12 -55.28 7.65
C PRO A 3 -26.45 -54.43 8.89
N LEU A 4 -25.93 -54.83 10.04
CA LEU A 4 -25.94 -54.00 11.24
C LEU A 4 -25.08 -52.77 10.94
N LEU A 5 -25.76 -51.72 10.47
CA LEU A 5 -25.18 -50.43 10.20
C LEU A 5 -24.64 -49.89 11.53
N ASN A 6 -23.32 -49.92 11.65
CA ASN A 6 -22.61 -49.64 12.90
C ASN A 6 -22.95 -48.18 13.34
N PRO A 7 -23.54 -47.96 14.53
CA PRO A 7 -23.98 -46.62 14.98
C PRO A 7 -22.85 -45.59 14.97
N LEU A 8 -21.62 -46.05 15.18
CA LEU A 8 -20.42 -45.23 15.14
C LEU A 8 -20.15 -44.63 13.74
N LEU A 9 -20.42 -45.40 12.67
CA LEU A 9 -20.24 -44.96 11.28
C LEU A 9 -21.28 -43.89 10.88
N LEU A 10 -22.52 -44.03 11.37
CA LEU A 10 -23.57 -43.03 11.21
C LEU A 10 -23.22 -41.71 11.94
N ALA A 11 -22.72 -41.80 13.17
CA ALA A 11 -22.29 -40.63 13.93
C ALA A 11 -21.10 -39.90 13.28
N LEU A 12 -20.11 -40.65 12.79
CA LEU A 12 -18.97 -40.09 12.02
C LEU A 12 -19.44 -39.40 10.73
N GLY A 13 -20.39 -40.00 10.00
CA GLY A 13 -20.96 -39.40 8.79
C GLY A 13 -21.71 -38.09 9.05
N LEU A 14 -22.47 -38.01 10.15
CA LEU A 14 -23.21 -36.80 10.52
C LEU A 14 -22.28 -35.65 10.89
N MET A 15 -21.21 -35.93 11.64
CA MET A 15 -20.20 -34.93 12.03
C MET A 15 -19.43 -34.42 10.82
N ALA A 16 -19.10 -35.29 9.87
CA ALA A 16 -18.46 -34.89 8.62
C ALA A 16 -19.37 -33.96 7.80
N LEU A 17 -20.66 -34.28 7.69
CA LEU A 17 -21.62 -33.43 6.98
C LEU A 17 -21.71 -32.03 7.61
N LEU A 18 -21.84 -31.97 8.93
CA LEU A 18 -21.92 -30.71 9.68
C LEU A 18 -20.67 -29.84 9.47
N LEU A 19 -19.47 -30.43 9.57
CA LEU A 19 -18.21 -29.73 9.31
C LEU A 19 -18.15 -29.18 7.88
N THR A 20 -18.57 -29.96 6.88
CA THR A 20 -18.59 -29.47 5.48
C THR A 20 -19.55 -28.31 5.27
N THR A 21 -20.74 -28.33 5.88
CA THR A 21 -21.68 -27.19 5.82
C THR A 21 -21.14 -25.94 6.51
N VAL A 22 -20.46 -26.07 7.65
CA VAL A 22 -19.88 -24.91 8.35
C VAL A 22 -18.77 -24.27 7.51
N ILE A 23 -17.87 -25.08 6.94
CA ILE A 23 -16.80 -24.60 6.07
C ILE A 23 -17.38 -23.89 4.84
N ALA A 24 -18.37 -24.51 4.18
CA ALA A 24 -19.04 -23.90 3.02
C ALA A 24 -19.69 -22.55 3.37
N LEU A 25 -20.38 -22.45 4.53
CA LEU A 25 -20.97 -21.18 4.99
C LEU A 25 -19.91 -20.11 5.25
N THR A 26 -18.78 -20.47 5.88
CA THR A 26 -17.69 -19.52 6.14
C THR A 26 -16.99 -19.05 4.87
N CYS A 27 -16.87 -19.90 3.85
CA CYS A 27 -16.30 -19.50 2.56
C CYS A 27 -17.25 -18.60 1.74
N LEU A 28 -18.57 -18.77 1.87
CA LEU A 28 -19.57 -17.87 1.28
C LEU A 28 -19.56 -16.46 1.92
N GLY A 29 -19.10 -16.34 3.17
CA GLY A 29 -18.87 -15.03 3.81
C GLY A 29 -17.68 -14.26 3.23
N GLY A 30 -16.80 -14.92 2.47
CA GLY A 30 -15.59 -14.32 1.90
C GLY A 30 -15.82 -13.37 0.70
N PHE A 31 -17.05 -13.28 0.19
CA PHE A 31 -17.37 -12.41 -0.96
C PHE A 31 -17.49 -10.93 -0.62
N ALA A 32 -17.37 -10.55 0.65
CA ALA A 32 -17.35 -9.15 1.07
C ALA A 32 -15.95 -8.51 1.05
N SER A 33 -15.01 -9.02 0.23
CA SER A 33 -13.74 -8.32 0.04
C SER A 33 -14.03 -6.92 -0.51
N PRO A 34 -13.60 -5.85 0.16
CA PRO A 34 -13.78 -4.49 -0.35
C PRO A 34 -13.22 -4.42 -1.77
N GLY A 35 -14.02 -3.90 -2.70
CA GLY A 35 -13.61 -3.74 -4.08
C GLY A 35 -12.36 -2.85 -4.20
N PRO A 36 -11.67 -2.88 -5.35
CA PRO A 36 -10.51 -2.02 -5.59
C PRO A 36 -10.86 -0.56 -5.36
N VAL A 37 -10.02 0.16 -4.61
CA VAL A 37 -10.19 1.60 -4.39
C VAL A 37 -10.04 2.33 -5.72
N PRO A 38 -10.97 3.23 -6.09
CA PRO A 38 -10.84 4.02 -7.32
C PRO A 38 -9.52 4.82 -7.34
N PRO A 39 -8.83 4.96 -8.49
CA PRO A 39 -7.55 5.68 -8.56
C PRO A 39 -7.61 7.11 -8.03
N SER A 40 -8.71 7.82 -8.28
CA SER A 40 -8.91 9.18 -7.76
C SER A 40 -9.03 9.23 -6.23
N THR A 41 -9.69 8.24 -5.63
CA THR A 41 -9.78 8.09 -4.17
C THR A 41 -8.41 7.75 -3.59
N ALA A 42 -7.67 6.83 -4.21
CA ALA A 42 -6.32 6.48 -3.78
C ALA A 42 -5.38 7.70 -3.84
N LEU A 43 -5.45 8.51 -4.90
CA LEU A 43 -4.62 9.70 -5.02
C LEU A 43 -5.01 10.76 -3.98
N ARG A 44 -6.32 10.93 -3.74
CA ARG A 44 -6.82 11.83 -2.71
C ARG A 44 -6.33 11.43 -1.32
N GLU A 45 -6.41 10.14 -0.96
CA GLU A 45 -5.92 9.64 0.32
C GLU A 45 -4.41 9.83 0.49
N LEU A 46 -3.63 9.63 -0.58
CA LEU A 46 -2.20 9.91 -0.58
C LEU A 46 -1.91 11.41 -0.36
N ILE A 47 -2.65 12.30 -1.03
CA ILE A 47 -2.53 13.75 -0.83
C ILE A 47 -2.86 14.14 0.62
N GLU A 48 -3.93 13.58 1.19
CA GLU A 48 -4.33 13.84 2.58
C GLU A 48 -3.25 13.36 3.57
N GLU A 49 -2.65 12.20 3.32
CA GLU A 49 -1.54 11.69 4.15
C GLU A 49 -0.31 12.60 4.08
N LEU A 50 0.08 13.03 2.87
CA LEU A 50 1.21 13.94 2.70
C LEU A 50 0.95 15.32 3.34
N VAL A 51 -0.30 15.82 3.30
CA VAL A 51 -0.70 17.04 4.04
C VAL A 51 -0.56 16.83 5.54
N ASN A 52 -1.04 15.70 6.06
CA ASN A 52 -0.95 15.37 7.49
C ASN A 52 0.50 15.35 7.98
N ILE A 53 1.39 14.70 7.21
CA ILE A 53 2.81 14.60 7.56
C ILE A 53 3.51 15.95 7.41
N THR A 54 3.06 16.85 6.53
CA THR A 54 3.74 18.16 6.34
C THR A 54 3.26 19.24 7.29
N GLN A 55 1.98 19.27 7.69
CA GLN A 55 1.44 20.33 8.55
C GLN A 55 1.82 20.18 10.02
N ASN A 56 2.02 18.95 10.51
CA ASN A 56 2.17 18.68 11.95
C ASN A 56 3.65 18.65 12.44
N GLN A 57 4.59 19.13 11.63
CA GLN A 57 6.03 18.98 11.90
C GLN A 57 6.56 20.14 12.73
N LYS A 58 6.78 19.90 14.03
CA LYS A 58 7.56 20.82 14.89
C LYS A 58 9.08 20.57 14.84
N ALA A 59 9.47 19.36 14.46
CA ALA A 59 10.86 18.93 14.28
C ALA A 59 11.08 18.52 12.82
N PRO A 60 12.34 18.48 12.33
CA PRO A 60 12.63 18.02 10.97
C PRO A 60 12.13 16.59 10.74
N LEU A 61 11.37 16.40 9.65
CA LEU A 61 10.80 15.10 9.30
C LEU A 61 11.90 14.04 9.17
N CYS A 62 11.68 12.87 9.77
CA CYS A 62 12.65 11.77 9.79
C CYS A 62 14.05 12.19 10.27
N ASN A 63 14.13 13.04 11.29
CA ASN A 63 15.40 13.58 11.83
C ASN A 63 16.25 14.30 10.77
N GLY A 64 15.61 14.91 9.76
CA GLY A 64 16.34 15.59 8.67
C GLY A 64 17.03 14.62 7.71
N SER A 65 16.56 13.37 7.62
CA SER A 65 17.08 12.40 6.66
C SER A 65 17.05 12.94 5.23
N MET A 66 18.03 12.51 4.43
CA MET A 66 18.22 12.95 3.05
C MET A 66 17.88 11.83 2.08
N VAL A 67 17.13 12.16 1.04
CA VAL A 67 16.68 11.24 -0.02
C VAL A 67 17.03 11.78 -1.40
N TRP A 68 17.11 10.91 -2.39
CA TRP A 68 17.38 11.33 -3.76
C TRP A 68 16.24 12.19 -4.30
N SER A 69 16.55 13.34 -4.89
CA SER A 69 15.55 14.10 -5.64
C SER A 69 15.12 13.30 -6.87
N ILE A 70 13.87 13.45 -7.29
CA ILE A 70 13.31 12.75 -8.45
C ILE A 70 12.78 13.73 -9.46
N ASN A 71 12.73 13.29 -10.73
CA ASN A 71 11.96 13.98 -11.74
C ASN A 71 10.48 13.64 -11.56
N LEU A 72 9.66 14.66 -11.30
CA LEU A 72 8.21 14.53 -11.12
C LEU A 72 7.52 14.48 -12.51
N THR A 73 7.74 13.38 -13.22
CA THR A 73 7.22 13.09 -14.57
C THR A 73 6.59 11.68 -14.60
N ALA A 74 6.47 11.07 -15.79
CA ALA A 74 5.94 9.70 -15.92
C ALA A 74 6.77 8.70 -15.08
N GLY A 75 6.08 7.81 -14.36
CA GLY A 75 6.74 6.82 -13.47
C GLY A 75 7.18 7.37 -12.12
N MET A 76 6.81 8.60 -11.76
CA MET A 76 7.23 9.25 -10.51
C MET A 76 6.83 8.48 -9.23
N TYR A 77 5.75 7.70 -9.23
CA TYR A 77 5.34 6.95 -8.04
C TYR A 77 6.37 5.90 -7.63
N CYS A 78 6.90 5.14 -8.60
CA CYS A 78 8.00 4.21 -8.36
C CYS A 78 9.26 4.95 -7.94
N ALA A 79 9.59 6.08 -8.59
CA ALA A 79 10.80 6.83 -8.25
C ALA A 79 10.71 7.40 -6.83
N ALA A 80 9.53 7.89 -6.44
CA ALA A 80 9.28 8.37 -5.09
C ALA A 80 9.44 7.27 -4.06
N LEU A 81 8.90 6.08 -4.35
CA LEU A 81 9.06 4.92 -3.48
C LEU A 81 10.53 4.48 -3.38
N GLU A 82 11.24 4.36 -4.52
CA GLU A 82 12.67 4.02 -4.58
C GLU A 82 13.54 5.01 -3.81
N SER A 83 13.16 6.29 -3.79
CA SER A 83 13.86 7.30 -3.00
C SER A 83 13.59 7.15 -1.50
N LEU A 84 12.30 7.05 -1.11
CA LEU A 84 11.86 7.01 0.27
C LEU A 84 12.16 5.69 0.98
N ILE A 85 12.20 4.55 0.27
CA ILE A 85 12.41 3.22 0.87
C ILE A 85 13.77 3.09 1.56
N ASN A 86 14.74 3.94 1.21
CA ASN A 86 16.06 3.97 1.84
C ASN A 86 16.06 4.67 3.21
N VAL A 87 14.95 5.33 3.59
CA VAL A 87 14.78 5.92 4.91
C VAL A 87 14.13 4.89 5.82
N SER A 88 14.96 4.17 6.57
CA SER A 88 14.51 3.21 7.58
C SER A 88 14.29 3.89 8.94
N GLY A 89 13.43 3.31 9.78
CA GLY A 89 13.18 3.81 11.15
C GLY A 89 12.31 5.06 11.25
N CYS A 90 11.77 5.58 10.15
CA CYS A 90 10.85 6.72 10.16
C CYS A 90 9.39 6.27 9.97
N SER A 91 8.67 6.05 11.07
CA SER A 91 7.25 5.66 11.04
C SER A 91 6.34 6.71 10.39
N ALA A 92 6.74 7.99 10.43
CA ALA A 92 5.98 9.10 9.86
C ALA A 92 5.75 8.98 8.35
N ILE A 93 6.59 8.25 7.61
CA ILE A 93 6.45 8.06 6.16
C ILE A 93 6.03 6.63 5.77
N GLU A 94 5.82 5.74 6.74
CA GLU A 94 5.53 4.32 6.47
C GLU A 94 4.21 4.16 5.69
N LYS A 95 3.18 4.91 6.09
CA LYS A 95 1.89 4.91 5.39
C LYS A 95 2.01 5.46 3.97
N THR A 96 2.79 6.52 3.78
CA THR A 96 3.11 7.07 2.45
C THR A 96 3.82 6.06 1.56
N GLN A 97 4.85 5.38 2.07
CA GLN A 97 5.55 4.33 1.32
C GLN A 97 4.59 3.20 0.91
N ARG A 98 3.70 2.78 1.82
CA ARG A 98 2.67 1.77 1.53
C ARG A 98 1.70 2.23 0.44
N MET A 99 1.20 3.46 0.52
CA MET A 99 0.31 4.02 -0.50
C MET A 99 1.00 4.12 -1.86
N LEU A 100 2.24 4.62 -1.91
CA LEU A 100 3.03 4.69 -3.14
C LEU A 100 3.26 3.31 -3.77
N SER A 101 3.42 2.26 -2.96
CA SER A 101 3.54 0.88 -3.46
C SER A 101 2.30 0.39 -4.21
N GLY A 102 1.12 0.95 -3.94
CA GLY A 102 -0.11 0.66 -4.70
C GLY A 102 -0.14 1.31 -6.08
N PHE A 103 0.60 2.41 -6.27
CA PHE A 103 0.74 3.09 -7.57
C PHE A 103 1.92 2.56 -8.40
N CYS A 104 2.89 1.91 -7.77
CA CYS A 104 4.03 1.33 -8.47
C CYS A 104 3.74 -0.14 -8.85
N PRO A 105 3.75 -0.50 -10.14
CA PRO A 105 3.37 -1.85 -10.58
C PRO A 105 4.34 -2.95 -10.15
N HIS A 106 5.57 -2.61 -9.76
CA HIS A 106 6.56 -3.57 -9.30
C HIS A 106 6.93 -3.31 -7.84
N LYS A 107 7.32 -4.39 -7.14
CA LYS A 107 7.88 -4.26 -5.79
C LYS A 107 9.23 -3.57 -5.85
N VAL A 108 9.36 -2.53 -5.04
CA VAL A 108 10.61 -1.79 -4.84
C VAL A 108 11.28 -2.31 -3.57
N SER A 109 12.59 -2.59 -3.67
CA SER A 109 13.43 -2.93 -2.51
C SER A 109 14.45 -1.83 -2.26
N ALA A 110 14.94 -1.71 -1.02
CA ALA A 110 15.98 -0.74 -0.70
C ALA A 110 17.24 -0.97 -1.55
N GLY A 111 17.80 0.12 -2.10
CA GLY A 111 18.92 0.08 -3.04
C GLY A 111 18.58 -0.25 -4.49
N GLN A 112 17.33 -0.58 -4.82
CA GLN A 112 16.88 -0.79 -6.20
C GLN A 112 16.40 0.54 -6.80
N PHE A 113 16.95 0.89 -7.97
CA PHE A 113 16.68 2.14 -8.66
C PHE A 113 16.45 1.87 -10.14
N SER A 114 15.23 1.46 -10.49
CA SER A 114 14.81 1.22 -11.88
C SER A 114 14.21 2.47 -12.52
N SER A 115 13.51 3.27 -11.73
CA SER A 115 12.83 4.50 -12.20
C SER A 115 13.62 5.75 -11.86
N LEU A 116 14.45 5.69 -10.82
CA LEU A 116 15.28 6.78 -10.34
C LEU A 116 16.61 6.87 -11.13
N HIS A 117 16.50 7.27 -12.40
CA HIS A 117 17.61 7.26 -13.38
C HIS A 117 18.72 8.27 -13.07
N VAL A 118 18.35 9.45 -12.57
CA VAL A 118 19.28 10.55 -12.28
C VAL A 118 19.38 10.73 -10.77
N ARG A 119 20.57 10.53 -10.21
CA ARG A 119 20.87 10.53 -8.75
C ARG A 119 21.91 11.58 -8.40
N ASP A 120 21.65 12.81 -8.82
CA ASP A 120 22.66 13.85 -8.75
C ASP A 120 22.60 14.62 -7.44
N THR A 121 21.40 14.75 -6.85
CA THR A 121 21.18 15.57 -5.65
C THR A 121 20.35 14.82 -4.63
N LYS A 122 20.72 14.96 -3.36
CA LYS A 122 19.87 14.58 -2.23
C LYS A 122 19.27 15.81 -1.59
N ILE A 123 18.01 15.69 -1.19
CA ILE A 123 17.26 16.73 -0.48
C ILE A 123 16.67 16.15 0.80
N GLU A 124 16.32 17.00 1.76
CA GLU A 124 15.64 16.56 2.98
C GLU A 124 14.29 15.92 2.66
N VAL A 125 13.91 14.90 3.41
CA VAL A 125 12.60 14.24 3.28
C VAL A 125 11.46 15.26 3.42
N ALA A 126 11.61 16.26 4.29
CA ALA A 126 10.62 17.32 4.45
C ALA A 126 10.38 18.12 3.16
N GLN A 127 11.46 18.45 2.43
CA GLN A 127 11.36 19.15 1.15
C GLN A 127 10.82 18.22 0.06
N PHE A 128 11.32 16.99 0.01
CA PHE A 128 10.87 15.97 -0.93
C PHE A 128 9.35 15.74 -0.87
N VAL A 129 8.80 15.58 0.34
CA VAL A 129 7.36 15.37 0.57
C VAL A 129 6.54 16.58 0.14
N LYS A 130 7.05 17.81 0.34
CA LYS A 130 6.38 19.05 -0.12
C LYS A 130 6.34 19.13 -1.64
N ASP A 131 7.45 18.85 -2.32
CA ASP A 131 7.53 18.88 -3.78
C ASP A 131 6.61 17.84 -4.41
N LEU A 132 6.61 16.62 -3.84
CA LEU A 132 5.69 15.54 -4.23
C LEU A 132 4.23 15.96 -4.03
N LEU A 133 3.88 16.49 -2.86
CA LEU A 133 2.51 16.93 -2.55
C LEU A 133 2.02 18.00 -3.53
N LEU A 134 2.87 18.99 -3.85
CA LEU A 134 2.54 20.04 -4.80
C LEU A 134 2.21 19.47 -6.18
N HIS A 135 3.01 18.50 -6.64
CA HIS A 135 2.81 17.86 -7.92
C HIS A 135 1.57 16.97 -7.95
N LEU A 136 1.33 16.16 -6.91
CA LEU A 136 0.12 15.34 -6.84
C LEU A 136 -1.16 16.19 -6.83
N LYS A 137 -1.15 17.35 -6.14
CA LYS A 137 -2.26 18.32 -6.21
C LYS A 137 -2.46 18.91 -7.60
N LYS A 138 -1.40 19.03 -8.41
CA LYS A 138 -1.51 19.44 -9.82
C LYS A 138 -2.19 18.34 -10.63
N LEU A 139 -1.70 17.10 -10.56
CA LEU A 139 -2.28 15.94 -11.26
C LEU A 139 -3.76 15.74 -10.91
N PHE A 140 -4.11 15.83 -9.62
CA PHE A 140 -5.50 15.71 -9.17
C PHE A 140 -6.41 16.78 -9.77
N ARG A 141 -5.93 18.03 -9.91
CA ARG A 141 -6.68 19.11 -10.58
C ARG A 141 -6.82 18.90 -12.08
N GLU A 142 -5.84 18.25 -12.70
CA GLU A 142 -5.82 17.93 -14.13
C GLU A 142 -6.59 16.63 -14.45
N GLY A 143 -7.12 15.93 -13.45
CA GLY A 143 -7.84 14.67 -13.63
C GLY A 143 -6.93 13.48 -13.97
N GLN A 144 -5.64 13.58 -13.66
CA GLN A 144 -4.65 12.52 -13.85
C GLN A 144 -4.45 11.78 -12.52
N PHE A 145 -4.80 10.49 -12.47
CA PHE A 145 -4.88 9.74 -11.20
C PHE A 145 -3.93 8.54 -11.12
N ASN A 146 -3.02 8.38 -12.08
CA ASN A 146 -2.18 7.20 -12.29
C ASN A 146 -0.84 7.56 -12.93
#